data_AF-A0AAN8EUS9-F1
#
_entry.id   AF-A0AAN8EUS9-F1
#
_cell.length_a   1.000
_cell.length_b   1.000
_cell.length_c   1.000
_cell.angle_alpha   90.00
_cell.angle_beta   90.00
_cell.angle_gamma   90.00
#
_symmetry.space_group_name_H-M   'P 1'
#
loop_
_entity.id
_entity.type
_entity.pdbx_description
1 polymer ?
#
loop_
_entity_poly.entity_id
_entity_poly.type
_entity_poly.pdbx_seq_one_letter_code
_entity_poly.pdbx_strand_id
1 'polypeptide(L)'
;TSAYIENSIVGTPKVLCEDNDLALDIVTLRPFQGNIFVKANPRGVNFMVTVLVSFHPAGFITKNDRAFHVKCFYMEPDSIVSQSIDVSSLPTTELQDSMSMPKCEYSVRRDSPNGPTLTYASVGETVYHVWECNPPDMGMLVKRCFVTDGDGEDHAVIDYDGCSTDSFLLSELVYDQNLMRAHATSQ
;
A
#
# COMPACT_ATOMS: atom_id res chain seq x y z
N THR A 1 -31.80 -38.87 3.17
CA THR A 1 -30.60 -38.57 2.37
C THR A 1 -30.68 -37.12 1.93
N SER A 2 -30.05 -36.21 2.67
CA SER A 2 -30.07 -34.78 2.31
C SER A 2 -29.11 -34.58 1.15
N ALA A 3 -29.63 -34.28 -0.04
CA ALA A 3 -28.82 -33.97 -1.21
C ALA A 3 -28.01 -32.71 -0.92
N TYR A 4 -26.68 -32.82 -0.89
CA TYR A 4 -25.81 -31.65 -0.83
C TYR A 4 -25.98 -30.92 -2.16
N ILE A 5 -26.55 -29.73 -2.12
CA ILE A 5 -26.76 -28.93 -3.32
C ILE A 5 -25.43 -28.27 -3.66
N GLU A 6 -24.68 -28.83 -4.63
CA GLU A 6 -23.42 -28.26 -5.08
C GLU A 6 -23.66 -26.86 -5.69
N ASN A 7 -23.16 -25.83 -5.02
CA ASN A 7 -23.09 -24.47 -5.54
C ASN A 7 -21.67 -24.20 -6.08
N SER A 8 -21.54 -23.21 -6.95
CA SER A 8 -20.26 -22.77 -7.53
C SER A 8 -20.36 -21.30 -7.94
N ILE A 9 -19.19 -20.67 -8.11
CA ILE A 9 -19.05 -19.33 -8.66
C ILE A 9 -19.19 -19.39 -10.18
N VAL A 10 -19.82 -18.37 -10.75
CA VAL A 10 -20.07 -18.17 -12.17
C VAL A 10 -19.09 -17.13 -12.70
N GLY A 11 -18.25 -17.54 -13.64
CA GLY A 11 -17.28 -16.65 -14.28
C GLY A 11 -16.23 -16.11 -13.32
N THR A 12 -15.63 -14.99 -13.71
CA THR A 12 -14.63 -14.26 -12.91
C THR A 12 -15.34 -13.17 -12.12
N PRO A 13 -15.12 -13.06 -10.79
CA PRO A 13 -15.66 -11.97 -9.99
C PRO A 13 -15.24 -10.61 -10.53
N LYS A 14 -16.13 -9.61 -10.46
CA LYS A 14 -15.77 -8.23 -10.76
C LYS A 14 -15.17 -7.57 -9.52
N VAL A 15 -14.09 -6.83 -9.72
CA VAL A 15 -13.38 -6.10 -8.66
C VAL A 15 -13.54 -4.61 -8.96
N LEU A 16 -14.01 -3.85 -7.98
CA LEU A 16 -14.05 -2.39 -8.02
C LEU A 16 -13.21 -1.86 -6.84
N CYS A 17 -12.15 -1.13 -7.16
CA CYS A 17 -11.30 -0.46 -6.18
C CYS A 17 -11.68 1.03 -6.20
N GLU A 18 -12.25 1.55 -5.12
CA GLU A 18 -12.54 2.98 -4.88
C GLU A 18 -11.63 3.52 -3.78
N ASP A 19 -11.36 4.82 -3.69
CA ASP A 19 -10.30 5.40 -2.84
C ASP A 19 -10.20 4.86 -1.40
N ASN A 20 -11.34 4.50 -0.80
CA ASN A 20 -11.40 3.91 0.55
C ASN A 20 -12.06 2.52 0.61
N ASP A 21 -12.62 2.02 -0.49
CA ASP A 21 -13.48 0.84 -0.49
C ASP A 21 -13.09 -0.17 -1.58
N LEU A 22 -13.13 -1.47 -1.23
CA LEU A 22 -13.00 -2.58 -2.18
C LEU A 22 -14.34 -3.29 -2.29
N ALA A 23 -14.96 -3.23 -3.46
CA ALA A 23 -16.16 -4.00 -3.77
C ALA A 23 -15.82 -5.21 -4.66
N LEU A 24 -16.34 -6.38 -4.26
CA LEU A 24 -16.19 -7.63 -4.99
C LEU A 24 -17.58 -8.19 -5.33
N ASP A 25 -17.86 -8.34 -6.61
CA ASP A 25 -19.12 -8.92 -7.09
C ASP A 25 -18.90 -10.37 -7.50
N ILE A 26 -19.41 -11.29 -6.68
CA ILE A 26 -19.31 -12.75 -6.87
C ILE A 26 -20.69 -13.30 -7.22
N VAL A 27 -20.84 -13.75 -8.46
CA VAL A 27 -22.06 -14.42 -8.92
C VAL A 27 -21.97 -15.91 -8.64
N THR A 28 -22.99 -16.50 -8.01
CA THR A 28 -23.07 -17.95 -7.74
C THR A 28 -24.20 -18.60 -8.53
N LEU A 29 -24.06 -19.90 -8.86
CA LEU A 29 -25.06 -20.65 -9.63
C LEU A 29 -26.40 -20.79 -8.89
N ARG A 30 -26.36 -20.79 -7.55
CA ARG A 30 -27.51 -20.90 -6.66
C ARG A 30 -27.37 -19.88 -5.51
N PRO A 31 -28.45 -19.59 -4.75
CA PRO A 31 -28.35 -18.72 -3.57
C PRO A 31 -27.22 -19.16 -2.64
N PHE A 32 -26.38 -18.20 -2.23
CA PHE A 32 -25.26 -18.47 -1.36
C PHE A 32 -25.73 -18.89 0.04
N GLN A 33 -25.21 -20.03 0.51
CA GLN A 33 -25.37 -20.52 1.88
C GLN A 33 -24.00 -21.01 2.35
N GLY A 34 -23.32 -20.22 3.18
CA GLY A 34 -21.95 -20.48 3.57
C GLY A 34 -21.29 -19.28 4.24
N ASN A 35 -19.96 -19.30 4.30
CA ASN A 35 -19.17 -18.25 4.93
C ASN A 35 -18.21 -17.62 3.91
N ILE A 36 -18.01 -16.31 4.03
CA ILE A 36 -17.02 -15.55 3.27
C ILE A 36 -15.93 -15.13 4.26
N PHE A 37 -14.68 -15.49 3.97
CA PHE A 37 -13.53 -15.09 4.78
C PHE A 37 -12.66 -14.12 4.01
N VAL A 38 -12.30 -13.01 4.67
CA VAL A 38 -11.49 -11.93 4.10
C VAL A 38 -10.22 -11.79 4.94
N LYS A 39 -9.05 -11.94 4.30
CA LYS A 39 -7.76 -11.63 4.92
C LYS A 39 -7.12 -10.45 4.19
N ALA A 40 -7.01 -9.32 4.90
CA ALA A 40 -6.37 -8.11 4.40
C ALA A 40 -4.91 -8.02 4.89
N ASN A 41 -4.03 -7.51 4.03
CA ASN A 41 -2.68 -7.09 4.41
C ASN A 41 -2.49 -5.63 3.95
N PRO A 42 -2.82 -4.64 4.80
CA PRO A 42 -2.80 -3.24 4.38
C PRO A 42 -1.35 -2.70 4.35
N ARG A 43 -0.88 -2.25 3.19
CA ARG A 43 0.22 -1.29 3.06
C ARG A 43 -0.12 -0.28 1.96
N GLY A 44 0.11 1.01 2.24
CA GLY A 44 -0.27 2.13 1.38
C GLY A 44 0.27 1.97 -0.04
N VAL A 45 -0.54 2.41 -1.02
CA VAL A 45 -0.50 2.20 -2.48
C VAL A 45 -0.68 0.76 -3.01
N ASN A 46 -0.62 -0.29 -2.17
CA ASN A 46 -1.00 -1.66 -2.58
C ASN A 46 -1.95 -2.35 -1.58
N PHE A 47 -3.24 -2.37 -1.90
CA PHE A 47 -4.22 -3.12 -1.13
C PHE A 47 -4.33 -4.55 -1.66
N MET A 48 -3.89 -5.52 -0.85
CA MET A 48 -3.91 -6.94 -1.21
C MET A 48 -4.85 -7.70 -0.26
N VAL A 49 -5.89 -8.31 -0.84
CA VAL A 49 -6.91 -9.06 -0.12
C VAL A 49 -7.05 -10.45 -0.71
N THR A 50 -7.04 -11.45 0.15
CA THR A 50 -7.43 -12.80 -0.25
C THR A 50 -8.84 -13.09 0.26
N VAL A 51 -9.76 -13.33 -0.66
CA VAL A 51 -11.16 -13.69 -0.38
C VAL A 51 -11.33 -15.19 -0.60
N LEU A 52 -11.75 -15.91 0.45
CA LEU A 52 -12.09 -17.32 0.37
C LEU A 52 -13.61 -17.48 0.43
N VAL A 53 -14.17 -18.05 -0.63
CA VAL A 53 -15.61 -18.38 -0.73
C VAL A 53 -15.77 -19.87 -0.45
N SER A 54 -16.44 -20.20 0.65
CA SER A 54 -16.76 -21.59 1.01
C SER A 54 -18.27 -21.81 1.05
N PHE A 55 -18.69 -22.91 0.42
CA PHE A 55 -20.11 -23.33 0.36
C PHE A 55 -20.48 -24.33 1.47
N HIS A 56 -19.60 -24.56 2.44
CA HIS A 56 -19.80 -25.52 3.52
C HIS A 56 -19.93 -24.77 4.86
N PRO A 57 -21.14 -24.69 5.44
CA PRO A 57 -21.41 -23.90 6.65
C PRO A 57 -20.59 -24.31 7.88
N ALA A 58 -20.12 -25.56 7.93
CA ALA A 58 -19.32 -26.09 9.05
C ALA A 58 -17.82 -25.71 8.99
N GLY A 59 -17.40 -24.87 8.04
CA GLY A 59 -16.07 -24.26 8.03
C GLY A 59 -14.92 -25.15 7.54
N PHE A 60 -15.22 -26.16 6.71
CA PHE A 60 -14.20 -27.01 6.09
C PHE A 60 -14.04 -26.72 4.59
N ILE A 61 -12.81 -26.89 4.10
CA ILE A 61 -12.45 -26.60 2.71
C ILE A 61 -12.87 -27.76 1.80
N THR A 62 -13.51 -27.44 0.67
CA THR A 62 -13.93 -28.45 -0.32
C THR A 62 -13.45 -28.16 -1.74
N LYS A 63 -13.65 -29.11 -2.65
CA LYS A 63 -13.26 -29.01 -4.07
C LYS A 63 -13.86 -27.79 -4.78
N ASN A 64 -15.03 -27.32 -4.33
CA ASN A 64 -15.73 -26.20 -4.96
C ASN A 64 -15.40 -24.84 -4.34
N ASP A 65 -14.61 -24.82 -3.27
CA ASP A 65 -14.18 -23.58 -2.63
C ASP A 65 -13.17 -22.87 -3.53
N ARG A 66 -13.23 -21.53 -3.56
CA ARG A 66 -12.36 -20.70 -4.39
C ARG A 66 -11.73 -19.62 -3.55
N ALA A 67 -10.42 -19.44 -3.75
CA ALA A 67 -9.66 -18.33 -3.17
C ALA A 67 -9.34 -17.33 -4.29
N PHE A 68 -9.70 -16.09 -4.09
CA PHE A 68 -9.41 -14.98 -4.99
C PHE A 68 -8.35 -14.10 -4.38
N HIS A 69 -7.30 -13.87 -5.15
CA HIS A 69 -6.21 -13.02 -4.74
C HIS A 69 -6.34 -11.65 -5.43
N VAL A 70 -6.98 -10.72 -4.72
CA VAL A 70 -7.34 -9.41 -5.22
C VAL A 70 -6.22 -8.43 -4.89
N LYS A 71 -5.78 -7.68 -5.89
CA LYS A 71 -4.77 -6.62 -5.76
C LYS A 71 -5.33 -5.34 -6.36
N CYS A 72 -5.47 -4.31 -5.53
CA CYS A 72 -5.75 -2.96 -5.96
C CYS A 72 -4.48 -2.12 -5.79
N PHE A 73 -4.19 -1.32 -6.81
CA PHE A 73 -3.15 -0.32 -6.77
C PHE A 73 -3.83 1.04 -6.75
N TYR A 74 -3.57 1.82 -5.70
CA TYR A 74 -4.07 3.19 -5.59
C TYR A 74 -2.96 4.12 -6.03
N MET A 75 -3.17 4.80 -7.15
CA MET A 75 -2.40 5.99 -7.52
C MET A 75 -3.22 7.18 -7.04
N GLU A 76 -2.62 8.08 -6.26
CA GLU A 76 -3.27 9.33 -5.87
C GLU A 76 -3.52 10.15 -7.16
N PRO A 77 -4.77 10.46 -7.53
CA PRO A 77 -5.04 11.14 -8.78
C PRO A 77 -4.63 12.61 -8.68
N ASP A 78 -3.93 13.12 -9.69
CA ASP A 78 -3.76 14.56 -9.90
C ASP A 78 -5.15 15.20 -10.09
N SER A 79 -5.57 16.01 -9.12
CA SER A 79 -6.84 16.71 -9.20
C SER A 79 -6.78 17.84 -10.25
N ILE A 80 -7.20 17.56 -11.48
CA ILE A 80 -7.58 18.58 -12.45
C ILE A 80 -9.09 18.72 -12.51
N VAL A 81 -9.62 19.74 -11.82
CA VAL A 81 -11.00 20.21 -11.98
C VAL A 81 -11.15 20.80 -13.37
N SER A 82 -11.89 20.15 -14.27
CA SER A 82 -12.33 20.76 -15.52
C SER A 82 -13.84 20.59 -15.73
N GLN A 83 -14.47 21.70 -16.14
CA GLN A 83 -15.90 21.93 -16.26
C GLN A 83 -16.60 21.02 -17.29
N SER A 84 -17.91 20.86 -17.10
CA SER A 84 -18.86 20.09 -17.91
C SER A 84 -18.82 20.37 -19.41
N ILE A 85 -18.38 19.40 -20.21
CA ILE A 85 -18.71 19.27 -21.64
C ILE A 85 -18.98 17.80 -21.96
N ASP A 86 -20.18 17.50 -22.46
CA ASP A 86 -20.62 16.19 -22.94
C ASP A 86 -19.97 15.90 -24.31
N VAL A 87 -19.19 14.82 -24.39
CA VAL A 87 -18.60 14.34 -25.65
C VAL A 87 -18.68 12.82 -25.70
N SER A 88 -19.38 12.33 -26.73
CA SER A 88 -19.58 10.92 -27.07
C SER A 88 -18.32 10.05 -26.90
N SER A 89 -18.42 8.97 -26.11
CA SER A 89 -17.30 8.08 -25.77
C SER A 89 -16.80 7.27 -26.97
N LEU A 90 -15.56 7.51 -27.40
CA LEU A 90 -14.78 6.54 -28.18
C LEU A 90 -14.42 5.34 -27.30
N PRO A 91 -14.30 4.11 -27.85
CA PRO A 91 -13.87 2.95 -27.07
C PRO A 91 -12.47 3.21 -26.52
N THR A 92 -12.35 3.23 -25.20
CA THR A 92 -11.07 3.37 -24.50
C THR A 92 -10.31 2.05 -24.59
N THR A 93 -9.16 2.05 -25.24
CA THR A 93 -8.20 0.96 -25.17
C THR A 93 -7.66 0.91 -23.74
N GLU A 94 -7.87 -0.20 -23.03
CA GLU A 94 -7.23 -0.40 -21.72
C GLU A 94 -5.72 -0.44 -21.91
N LEU A 95 -5.04 0.63 -21.47
CA LEU A 95 -3.60 0.62 -21.26
C LEU A 95 -3.33 -0.24 -20.04
N GLN A 96 -2.86 -1.48 -20.24
CA GLN A 96 -2.23 -2.26 -19.19
C GLN A 96 -0.88 -1.61 -18.89
N ASP A 97 -0.90 -0.56 -18.06
CA ASP A 97 0.31 -0.03 -17.47
C ASP A 97 0.64 -0.88 -16.25
N SER A 98 1.49 -1.89 -16.44
CA SER A 98 2.03 -2.68 -15.33
C SER A 98 3.13 -1.87 -14.65
N MET A 99 2.77 -0.75 -14.01
CA MET A 99 3.73 0.08 -13.28
C MET A 99 4.22 -0.71 -12.06
N SER A 100 5.53 -0.96 -12.00
CA SER A 100 6.10 -1.72 -10.89
C SER A 100 6.32 -0.80 -9.70
N MET A 101 5.66 -1.10 -8.58
CA MET A 101 5.82 -0.36 -7.33
C MET A 101 7.31 -0.18 -6.98
N PRO A 102 7.78 1.06 -6.72
CA PRO A 102 9.16 1.26 -6.37
C PRO A 102 9.48 0.63 -5.02
N LYS A 103 10.65 0.00 -4.94
CA LYS A 103 11.21 -0.51 -3.70
C LYS A 103 11.92 0.62 -3.00
N CYS A 104 11.45 0.98 -1.82
CA CYS A 104 12.03 2.01 -0.98
C CYS A 104 12.86 1.38 0.14
N GLU A 105 14.04 1.94 0.39
CA GLU A 105 14.97 1.52 1.44
C GLU A 105 15.32 2.72 2.31
N TYR A 106 15.42 2.46 3.62
CA TYR A 106 15.86 3.43 4.61
C TYR A 106 17.22 3.02 5.16
N SER A 107 18.15 3.99 5.24
CA SER A 107 19.50 3.78 5.75
C SER A 107 19.95 4.95 6.62
N VAL A 108 20.80 4.65 7.61
CA VAL A 108 21.50 5.66 8.41
C VAL A 108 22.96 5.67 7.99
N ARG A 109 23.52 6.84 7.71
CA ARG A 109 24.84 7.03 7.11
C ARG A 109 25.69 8.04 7.88
N ARG A 110 27.01 7.87 7.82
CA ARG A 110 27.99 8.77 8.44
C ARG A 110 28.48 9.84 7.46
N ASP A 111 28.86 11.01 7.97
CA ASP A 111 29.52 12.13 7.28
C ASP A 111 28.67 12.84 6.21
N SER A 112 27.89 12.12 5.42
CA SER A 112 27.01 12.68 4.38
C SER A 112 25.87 11.72 4.00
N PRO A 113 24.84 12.19 3.26
CA PRO A 113 23.79 11.32 2.72
C PRO A 113 24.31 10.22 1.78
N ASN A 114 25.50 10.39 1.19
CA ASN A 114 26.15 9.40 0.32
C ASN A 114 27.22 8.57 1.05
N GLY A 115 27.41 8.81 2.34
CA GLY A 115 28.43 8.15 3.14
C GLY A 115 28.14 6.66 3.38
N PRO A 116 29.06 5.98 4.09
CA PRO A 116 28.88 4.58 4.45
C PRO A 116 27.72 4.41 5.42
N THR A 117 27.00 3.30 5.29
CA THR A 117 25.93 2.91 6.21
C THR A 117 26.51 2.58 7.59
N LEU A 118 25.78 2.98 8.62
CA LEU A 118 26.20 2.91 10.00
C LEU A 118 25.33 1.93 10.78
N THR A 119 25.97 1.11 11.62
CA THR A 119 25.30 0.19 12.55
C THR A 119 25.22 0.73 13.97
N TYR A 120 26.18 1.58 14.37
CA TYR A 120 26.27 2.17 15.71
C TYR A 120 26.84 3.58 15.61
N ALA A 121 26.23 4.53 16.34
CA ALA A 121 26.68 5.91 16.47
C ALA A 121 26.84 6.26 17.96
N SER A 122 27.72 7.21 18.25
CA SER A 122 27.83 7.77 19.60
C SER A 122 26.87 8.94 19.78
N VAL A 123 26.37 9.17 20.99
CA VAL A 123 25.52 10.33 21.29
C VAL A 123 26.26 11.64 20.97
N GLY A 124 25.62 12.54 20.22
CA GLY A 124 26.21 13.79 19.75
C GLY A 124 26.94 13.68 18.40
N GLU A 125 27.09 12.47 17.84
CA GLU A 125 27.58 12.25 16.49
C GLU A 125 26.44 12.51 15.49
N THR A 126 26.66 13.44 14.55
CA THR A 126 25.67 13.72 13.51
C THR A 126 25.57 12.55 12.54
N VAL A 127 24.36 12.05 12.34
CA VAL A 127 24.06 10.99 11.36
C VAL A 127 23.04 11.46 10.31
N TYR A 128 23.09 10.82 9.15
CA TYR A 128 22.23 11.13 8.01
C TYR A 128 21.24 9.99 7.78
N HIS A 129 19.96 10.29 7.98
CA HIS A 129 18.84 9.43 7.62
C HIS A 129 18.55 9.60 6.13
N VAL A 130 18.48 8.50 5.38
CA VAL A 130 18.31 8.53 3.93
C VAL A 130 17.24 7.52 3.52
N TRP A 131 16.23 8.00 2.82
CA TRP A 131 15.19 7.22 2.17
C TRP A 131 15.42 7.27 0.66
N GLU A 132 15.39 6.12 -0.01
CA GLU A 132 15.64 6.01 -1.44
C GLU A 132 14.74 4.97 -2.08
N CYS A 133 14.07 5.32 -3.19
CA CYS A 133 13.12 4.46 -3.91
C CYS A 133 13.58 4.19 -5.34
N ASN A 134 13.32 2.98 -5.86
CA ASN A 134 13.65 2.58 -7.23
C ASN A 134 12.56 1.66 -7.85
N PRO A 135 12.19 1.79 -9.15
CA PRO A 135 12.72 2.71 -10.17
C PRO A 135 12.17 4.15 -10.04
N PRO A 136 12.75 5.16 -10.71
CA PRO A 136 12.46 6.59 -10.50
C PRO A 136 11.30 7.13 -11.36
N ASP A 137 10.31 6.29 -11.65
CA ASP A 137 9.12 6.63 -12.44
C ASP A 137 8.00 7.30 -11.62
N MET A 138 8.20 7.41 -10.30
CA MET A 138 7.31 8.08 -9.35
C MET A 138 8.10 9.08 -8.49
N GLY A 139 7.40 9.83 -7.62
CA GLY A 139 8.01 10.59 -6.52
C GLY A 139 7.66 9.98 -5.17
N MET A 140 8.54 10.13 -4.19
CA MET A 140 8.37 9.66 -2.82
C MET A 140 8.00 10.84 -1.90
N LEU A 141 7.10 10.58 -0.96
CA LEU A 141 6.80 11.47 0.16
C LEU A 141 6.87 10.68 1.47
N VAL A 142 7.74 11.11 2.39
CA VAL A 142 7.93 10.50 3.71
C VAL A 142 7.04 11.22 4.72
N LYS A 143 6.18 10.45 5.40
CA LYS A 143 5.20 10.94 6.40
C LYS A 143 5.12 9.94 7.54
N ARG A 144 4.71 10.40 8.73
CA ARG A 144 4.38 9.58 9.90
C ARG A 144 5.52 8.64 10.31
N CYS A 145 6.68 9.21 10.64
CA CYS A 145 7.79 8.42 11.18
C CYS A 145 7.82 8.49 12.70
N PHE A 146 8.16 7.37 13.32
CA PHE A 146 8.17 7.20 14.77
C PHE A 146 9.50 6.58 15.20
N VAL A 147 9.96 6.95 16.38
CA VAL A 147 11.09 6.33 17.08
C VAL A 147 10.55 5.57 18.28
N THR A 148 11.04 4.36 18.48
CA THR A 148 10.67 3.50 19.61
C THR A 148 11.93 2.91 20.24
N ASP A 149 11.91 2.75 21.56
CA ASP A 149 12.94 2.07 22.35
C ASP A 149 12.71 0.55 22.43
N GLY A 150 11.59 0.06 21.88
CA GLY A 150 11.19 -1.34 21.91
C GLY A 150 10.26 -1.72 23.07
N ASP A 151 9.99 -0.81 24.02
CA ASP A 151 9.07 -1.03 25.15
C ASP A 151 7.62 -0.57 24.85
N GLY A 152 7.37 -0.08 23.62
CA GLY A 152 6.03 0.05 23.03
C GLY A 152 5.45 1.46 23.03
N GLU A 153 6.19 2.47 23.47
CA GLU A 153 5.85 3.87 23.18
C GLU A 153 6.51 4.31 21.87
N ASP A 154 5.70 4.91 20.99
CA ASP A 154 6.12 5.46 19.72
C ASP A 154 6.15 6.99 19.84
N HIS A 155 7.30 7.59 19.60
CA HIS A 155 7.45 9.05 19.55
C HIS A 155 7.52 9.52 18.10
N ALA A 156 6.52 10.32 17.69
CA ALA A 156 6.47 10.87 16.34
C ALA A 156 7.61 11.87 16.11
N VAL A 157 8.43 11.63 15.08
CA VAL A 157 9.51 12.51 14.62
C VAL A 157 9.19 13.19 13.30
N ILE A 158 8.26 12.63 12.53
CA ILE A 158 7.70 13.24 11.32
C ILE A 158 6.18 13.12 11.40
N ASP A 159 5.48 14.23 11.18
CA ASP A 159 4.02 14.30 11.31
C ASP A 159 3.27 13.72 10.08
N TYR A 160 1.95 13.92 10.06
CA TYR A 160 1.07 13.47 8.98
C TYR A 160 1.24 14.24 7.67
N ASP A 161 1.79 15.46 7.74
CA ASP A 161 2.01 16.33 6.59
C ASP A 161 3.42 16.16 6.02
N GLY A 162 4.33 15.49 6.74
CA GLY A 162 5.69 15.18 6.31
C GLY A 162 6.73 16.16 6.85
N CYS A 163 6.36 16.94 7.87
CA CYS A 163 7.22 17.91 8.54
C CYS A 163 7.86 17.30 9.79
N SER A 164 9.05 17.77 10.15
CA SER A 164 9.66 17.37 11.42
C SER A 164 8.84 17.88 12.59
N THR A 165 8.62 17.03 13.60
CA THR A 165 7.94 17.44 14.83
C THR A 165 8.86 18.19 15.79
N ASP A 166 10.17 17.93 15.69
CA ASP A 166 11.22 18.59 16.47
C ASP A 166 12.52 18.68 15.66
N SER A 167 12.83 19.89 15.17
CA SER A 167 14.01 20.18 14.37
C SER A 167 15.34 19.94 15.09
N PHE A 168 15.36 19.84 16.42
CA PHE A 168 16.56 19.50 17.19
C PHE A 168 16.85 18.00 17.21
N LEU A 169 15.80 17.17 17.15
CA LEU A 169 15.94 15.71 17.10
C LEU A 169 16.15 15.20 15.68
N LEU A 170 15.39 15.76 14.73
CA LEU A 170 15.47 15.41 13.32
C LEU A 170 15.25 16.67 12.50
N SER A 171 16.17 16.98 11.58
CA SER A 171 15.99 18.12 10.68
C SER A 171 14.78 17.94 9.76
N GLU A 172 14.35 19.02 9.12
CA GLU A 172 13.43 18.94 7.99
C GLU A 172 13.97 18.05 6.88
N LEU A 173 13.06 17.40 6.16
CA LEU A 173 13.41 16.49 5.08
C LEU A 173 13.76 17.27 3.82
N VAL A 174 14.89 16.91 3.22
CA VAL A 174 15.36 17.47 1.96
C VAL A 174 15.25 16.41 0.87
N TYR A 175 14.37 16.67 -0.10
CA TYR A 175 14.17 15.83 -1.27
C TYR A 175 15.11 16.25 -2.40
N ASP A 176 15.56 15.27 -3.18
CA ASP A 176 16.31 15.52 -4.41
C ASP A 176 15.39 15.88 -5.58
N GLN A 177 15.98 16.22 -6.73
CA GLN A 177 15.24 16.76 -7.86
C GLN A 177 14.25 15.77 -8.49
N ASN A 178 14.54 14.46 -8.43
CA ASN A 178 13.64 13.44 -8.97
C ASN A 178 12.62 12.96 -7.92
N LEU A 179 12.64 13.53 -6.71
CA LEU A 179 11.79 13.17 -5.56
C LEU A 179 11.92 11.72 -5.12
N MET A 180 12.93 10.98 -5.57
CA MET A 180 13.10 9.57 -5.26
C MET A 180 14.13 9.32 -4.18
N ARG A 181 14.73 10.38 -3.67
CA ARG A 181 15.58 10.35 -2.50
C ARG A 181 15.29 11.51 -1.57
N ALA A 182 15.17 11.19 -0.29
CA ALA A 182 15.04 12.16 0.78
C ALA A 182 16.11 11.94 1.84
N HIS A 183 16.53 12.99 2.51
CA HIS A 183 17.42 12.89 3.66
C HIS A 183 17.09 13.89 4.76
N ALA A 184 17.44 13.51 5.99
CA ALA A 184 17.37 14.34 7.19
C ALA A 184 18.56 14.03 8.10
N THR A 185 18.90 14.94 9.00
CA THR A 185 20.01 14.81 9.95
C THR A 185 19.50 14.75 11.39
N SER A 186 20.14 13.93 12.22
CA SER A 186 19.96 13.92 13.68
C SER A 186 21.31 13.99 14.39
N GLN A 187 21.31 14.38 15.68
CA GLN A 187 22.51 14.54 16.52
C GLN A 187 22.29 13.98 17.94
#